data_AF-A0A151QRE8-F1
#
_entry.id   AF-A0A151QRE8-F1
#
_cell.length_a   1.000
_cell.length_b   1.000
_cell.length_c   1.000
_cell.angle_alpha   90.00
_cell.angle_beta   90.00
_cell.angle_gamma   90.00
#
_symmetry.space_group_name_H-M   'P 1'
#
loop_
_entity.id
_entity.type
_entity.pdbx_description
1 polymer ?
#
loop_
_entity_poly.entity_id
_entity_poly.type
_entity_poly.pdbx_seq_one_letter_code
_entity_poly.pdbx_strand_id
1 'polypeptide(L)' 'EDACLIELVKKYGIKRWSIISKYLPGRIGKQCRERWNNHLDPTIKKDAWTEEEEKYLLSVLVVVVVFYFILNKLSYMML' A
#
# COMPACT_ATOMS: atom_id res chain seq x y z
N GLU A 1 8.08 7.35 -17.98
CA GLU A 1 6.97 7.69 -17.07
C GLU A 1 7.44 7.78 -15.62
N ASP A 2 8.01 6.71 -15.06
CA ASP A 2 8.47 6.67 -13.66
C ASP A 2 9.49 7.76 -13.29
N ALA A 3 10.49 8.01 -14.14
CA ALA A 3 11.46 9.09 -13.91
C ALA A 3 10.78 10.46 -13.77
N CYS A 4 9.77 10.74 -14.62
CA CYS A 4 8.99 11.97 -14.53
C CYS A 4 8.17 12.02 -13.23
N LEU A 5 7.53 10.91 -12.86
CA LEU A 5 6.79 10.81 -11.60
C LEU A 5 7.71 11.05 -10.38
N ILE A 6 8.93 10.50 -10.38
CA ILE A 6 9.92 10.73 -9.34
C ILE A 6 10.29 12.21 -9.23
N GLU A 7 10.61 12.86 -10.34
CA GLU A 7 10.95 14.29 -10.34
C GLU A 7 9.77 15.18 -9.90
N LEU A 8 8.56 14.85 -10.33
CA LEU A 8 7.35 15.54 -9.90
C LEU A 8 7.08 15.35 -8.40
N VAL A 9 7.32 14.16 -7.86
CA VAL A 9 7.19 13.91 -6.41
C VAL A 9 8.26 14.64 -5.63
N LYS A 10 9.51 14.71 -6.11
CA LYS A 10 10.56 15.55 -5.51
C LYS A 10 10.16 17.04 -5.50
N LYS A 11 9.53 17.51 -6.58
CA LYS A 11 9.13 18.92 -6.74
C LYS A 11 7.89 19.30 -5.93
N TYR A 12 6.86 18.46 -5.89
CA TYR A 12 5.55 18.79 -5.31
C TYR A 12 5.22 18.05 -4.01
N GLY A 13 5.99 17.03 -3.65
CA GLY A 13 5.77 16.16 -2.50
C GLY A 13 4.70 15.08 -2.71
N ILE A 14 4.70 14.08 -1.83
CA ILE A 14 3.85 12.86 -1.87
C ILE A 14 2.36 13.09 -1.50
N LYS A 15 1.91 14.34 -1.35
CA LYS A 15 0.51 14.65 -0.97
C LYS A 15 -0.28 15.25 -2.12
N ARG A 16 0.38 15.72 -3.18
CA ARG A 16 -0.23 16.56 -4.23
C ARG A 16 -0.47 15.79 -5.54
N TRP A 17 -1.05 14.60 -5.44
CA TRP A 17 -1.25 13.69 -6.58
C TRP A 17 -2.10 14.26 -7.71
N SER A 18 -3.13 15.05 -7.39
CA SER A 18 -3.98 15.72 -8.38
C SER A 18 -3.25 16.79 -9.19
N ILE A 19 -2.15 17.34 -8.67
CA ILE A 19 -1.27 18.27 -9.39
C ILE A 19 -0.30 17.47 -10.25
N ILE A 20 0.34 16.46 -9.67
CA ILE A 20 1.31 15.59 -10.35
C ILE A 20 0.69 14.94 -11.60
N SER A 21 -0.54 14.42 -11.51
CA SER A 21 -1.19 13.78 -12.66
C SER A 21 -1.46 14.71 -13.84
N LYS A 22 -1.53 16.03 -13.63
CA LYS A 22 -1.69 17.01 -14.74
C LYS A 22 -0.48 17.03 -15.67
N TYR A 23 0.68 16.61 -15.18
CA TYR A 23 1.93 16.53 -15.94
C TYR A 23 2.16 15.15 -16.58
N LEU A 24 1.28 14.17 -16.30
CA LEU A 24 1.36 12.81 -16.82
C LEU A 24 0.10 12.51 -17.64
N PRO A 25 0.12 12.75 -18.97
CA PRO A 25 -1.06 12.60 -19.81
C PRO A 25 -1.57 11.15 -19.77
N GLY A 26 -2.89 10.98 -19.66
CA GLY A 26 -3.53 9.66 -19.57
C GLY A 26 -3.44 9.01 -18.18
N ARG A 27 -2.88 9.68 -17.17
CA ARG A 27 -2.85 9.19 -15.79
C ARG A 27 -3.73 10.03 -14.86
N ILE A 28 -4.34 9.37 -13.89
CA ILE A 28 -5.06 10.02 -12.79
C ILE A 28 -4.22 10.01 -11.51
N GLY A 29 -4.50 10.95 -10.59
CA GLY A 29 -3.76 11.06 -9.33
C GLY A 29 -3.74 9.77 -8.50
N LYS A 30 -4.82 8.97 -8.53
CA LYS A 30 -4.86 7.65 -7.88
C LYS A 30 -3.76 6.71 -8.41
N GLN A 31 -3.62 6.62 -9.74
CA GLN A 31 -2.62 5.76 -10.38
C GLN A 31 -1.20 6.23 -10.06
N CYS A 32 -0.97 7.55 -10.03
CA CYS A 32 0.33 8.12 -9.68
C CYS A 32 0.71 7.78 -8.22
N ARG A 33 -0.24 7.91 -7.29
CA ARG A 33 -0.04 7.55 -5.88
C ARG A 33 0.26 6.06 -5.72
N GLU A 34 -0.53 5.21 -6.36
CA GLU A 34 -0.37 3.76 -6.29
C GLU A 34 0.99 3.32 -6.87
N ARG A 35 1.38 3.90 -8.01
CA ARG A 35 2.71 3.64 -8.60
C ARG A 35 3.83 4.05 -7.64
N TRP A 36 3.73 5.22 -7.01
CA TRP A 36 4.72 5.68 -6.03
C TRP A 36 4.80 4.73 -4.83
N ASN A 37 3.69 4.57 -4.11
CA ASN A 37 3.63 3.85 -2.84
C ASN A 37 4.01 2.37 -2.96
N ASN A 38 3.79 1.76 -4.13
CA ASN A 38 4.03 0.34 -4.31
C ASN A 38 5.39 0.03 -4.95
N HIS A 39 6.01 0.97 -5.66
CA HIS A 39 7.19 0.66 -6.48
C HIS A 39 8.32 1.69 -6.45
N LEU A 40 7.99 3.00 -6.39
CA LEU A 40 8.97 4.07 -6.58
C LEU A 40 9.42 4.73 -5.29
N ASP A 41 8.67 4.57 -4.20
CA ASP A 41 9.08 5.10 -2.90
C ASP A 41 10.39 4.43 -2.45
N PRO A 42 11.48 5.19 -2.23
CA PRO A 42 12.77 4.65 -1.82
C PRO A 42 12.74 3.93 -0.46
N THR A 43 11.72 4.19 0.35
CA THR A 43 11.55 3.55 1.67
C THR A 43 11.05 2.12 1.60
N ILE A 44 10.62 1.66 0.42
CA ILE A 44 10.20 0.28 0.20
C ILE A 44 11.42 -0.63 0.25
N LYS A 45 11.50 -1.46 1.29
CA LYS A 45 12.46 -2.56 1.36
C LYS A 45 12.14 -3.58 0.27
N LYS A 46 13.15 -3.95 -0.53
CA LYS A 46 13.03 -4.95 -1.62
C LYS A 46 13.83 -6.22 -1.33
N ASP A 47 14.44 -6.29 -0.16
CA ASP A 47 15.20 -7.44 0.30
C ASP A 47 14.29 -8.58 0.72
N ALA A 48 14.89 -9.75 0.97
CA ALA A 48 14.17 -10.87 1.55
C ALA A 48 13.60 -10.50 2.93
N TRP A 49 12.47 -11.11 3.27
CA TRP A 49 11.85 -10.95 4.59
C TRP A 49 12.78 -11.49 5.66
N THR A 50 12.92 -10.74 6.76
CA THR A 50 13.59 -11.24 7.96
C THR A 50 12.70 -12.23 8.70
N GLU A 51 13.30 -13.13 9.50
CA GLU A 51 12.51 -14.06 10.32
C GLU A 51 11.58 -13.31 11.29
N GLU A 52 11.99 -12.16 11.79
CA GLU A 52 11.18 -11.32 12.68
C GLU A 52 9.97 -10.76 11.95
N GLU A 53 10.14 -10.24 10.73
CA GLU A 53 9.06 -9.75 9.88
C GLU A 53 8.09 -10.89 9.51
N GLU A 54 8.60 -12.09 9.23
CA GLU A 54 7.80 -13.29 8.95
C GLU A 54 7.00 -13.73 10.18
N LYS A 55 7.64 -13.84 11.35
CA LYS A 55 6.98 -14.18 12.62
C LYS A 55 5.89 -13.16 12.97
N TYR A 56 6.18 -11.87 12.77
CA TYR A 56 5.20 -10.80 12.97
C TYR A 56 4.01 -10.95 12.00
N LEU A 57 4.26 -11.17 10.71
CA LEU A 57 3.22 -11.36 9.71
C LEU A 57 2.31 -12.54 10.06
N LEU A 58 2.89 -13.67 10.42
CA LEU A 58 2.13 -14.85 10.86
C LEU A 58 1.28 -14.53 12.11
N SER A 59 1.83 -13.80 13.08
CA SER A 59 1.07 -13.40 14.28
C SER A 59 -0.15 -12.55 13.94
N VAL A 60 -0.02 -11.58 13.02
CA VAL A 60 -1.12 -10.72 12.60
C VAL A 60 -2.16 -11.51 11.80
N LEU A 61 -1.72 -12.41 10.90
CA LEU A 61 -2.60 -13.28 10.14
C LEU A 61 -3.45 -14.17 11.05
N VAL A 62 -2.85 -14.76 12.09
CA VAL A 62 -3.59 -15.56 13.09
C VAL A 62 -4.66 -14.72 13.76
N VAL A 63 -4.33 -13.49 14.17
CA VAL A 63 -5.32 -12.57 14.78
C VAL A 63 -6.46 -12.29 13.80
N VAL A 64 -6.17 -11.87 12.57
CA VAL A 64 -7.20 -11.56 11.56
C VAL A 64 -8.10 -12.76 11.27
N VAL A 65 -7.51 -13.96 11.16
CA VAL A 65 -8.24 -15.20 10.92
C VAL A 65 -9.12 -15.55 12.11
N VAL A 66 -8.60 -15.47 13.35
CA VAL A 66 -9.37 -15.72 14.57
C VAL A 66 -10.53 -14.73 14.70
N PHE A 67 -10.29 -13.44 14.47
CA PHE A 67 -11.35 -12.42 14.47
C PHE A 67 -12.40 -12.71 13.39
N TYR A 68 -11.99 -13.07 12.18
CA TYR A 68 -12.91 -13.48 11.12
C TYR A 68 -13.78 -14.67 11.55
N PHE A 69 -13.19 -15.72 12.11
CA PHE A 69 -13.96 -16.89 12.59
C PHE A 69 -14.91 -16.54 13.73
N ILE A 70 -14.51 -15.70 14.69
CA ILE A 70 -15.38 -15.25 15.78
C ILE A 70 -16.57 -14.46 15.23
N LEU A 71 -16.32 -13.50 14.33
CA LEU A 71 -17.37 -12.68 13.73
C LEU A 71 -18.37 -13.53 12.92
N ASN A 72 -17.87 -14.50 12.13
CA ASN A 72 -18.74 -15.41 11.39
C ASN A 72 -19.53 -16.31 12.34
N LYS A 73 -18.91 -16.87 13.38
CA LYS A 73 -19.60 -17.71 14.37
C LYS A 73 -20.69 -16.94 15.13
N LEU A 74 -20.44 -15.68 15.48
CA LEU A 74 -21.47 -14.81 16.08
C LEU A 74 -22.59 -14.50 15.09
N SER A 75 -22.27 -14.27 13.81
CA SER A 75 -23.29 -14.09 12.77
C SER A 75 -24.18 -15.32 12.58
N TYR A 76 -23.62 -16.53 12.66
CA TYR A 76 -24.40 -17.78 12.61
C TYR A 76 -25.24 -18.04 13.85
N MET A 77 -24.84 -17.51 15.02
CA MET A 77 -25.56 -17.72 16.28
C MET A 77 -26.71 -16.72 16.51
N MET A 78 -26.72 -15.61 15.76
CA MET A 78 -27.80 -14.60 15.78
C MET A 78 -28.85 -14.81 14.68
N LEU A 79 -28.67 -15.82 13.82
CA LEU A 79 -29.62 -16.30 12.81
C LEU A 79 -30.26 -17.60 13.30
#